data_AF-A0A660NS19-F1
#
_entry.id   AF-A0A660NS19-F1
#
_cell.length_a   1.000
_cell.length_b   1.000
_cell.length_c   1.000
_cell.angle_alpha   90.00
_cell.angle_beta   90.00
_cell.angle_gamma   90.00
#
_symmetry.space_group_name_H-M   'P 1'
#
loop_
_entity.id
_entity.type
_entity.pdbx_description
1 polymer ?
#
loop_
_entity_poly.entity_id
_entity_poly.type
_entity_poly.pdbx_seq_one_letter_code
_entity_poly.pdbx_strand_id
1 'polypeptide(L)'
;MKSLTDKLNKVIAILENRQSGEPKLSLIISRLKRTRELLLDNNQNKTLKSIYGITRAYLDITSDYADPIVTDLHTIEKEIDALSK
;
A
#
# COMPACT_ATOMS: atom_id res chain seq x y z
N MET A 1 -7.22 -13.25 3.52
CA MET A 1 -7.98 -12.12 2.93
C MET A 1 -8.35 -11.08 3.97
N LYS A 2 -9.12 -11.42 5.02
CA LYS A 2 -9.53 -10.45 6.07
C LYS A 2 -8.34 -9.69 6.69
N SER A 3 -7.28 -10.42 7.06
CA SER A 3 -6.06 -9.80 7.63
C SER A 3 -5.30 -8.87 6.68
N LEU A 4 -5.28 -9.13 5.36
CA LEU A 4 -4.60 -8.29 4.37
C LEU A 4 -5.39 -7.00 4.13
N THR A 5 -6.71 -7.10 4.04
CA THR A 5 -7.60 -5.93 3.93
C THR A 5 -7.49 -5.05 5.17
N ASP A 6 -7.39 -5.63 6.37
CA ASP A 6 -7.20 -4.88 7.62
C ASP A 6 -5.85 -4.14 7.66
N LYS A 7 -4.76 -4.78 7.22
CA LYS A 7 -3.45 -4.14 7.06
C LYS A 7 -3.50 -2.97 6.08
N LEU A 8 -4.13 -3.16 4.91
CA LEU A 8 -4.32 -2.10 3.93
C LEU A 8 -5.10 -0.92 4.50
N ASN A 9 -6.22 -1.18 5.18
CA ASN A 9 -7.02 -0.13 5.82
C ASN A 9 -6.23 0.67 6.85
N LYS A 10 -5.45 -0.01 7.69
CA LYS A 10 -4.58 0.63 8.68
C LYS A 10 -3.56 1.55 8.02
N VAL A 11 -2.85 1.07 7.00
CA VAL A 11 -1.82 1.85 6.30
C VAL A 11 -2.45 3.06 5.57
N ILE A 12 -3.59 2.87 4.91
CA ILE A 12 -4.32 3.97 4.25
C ILE A 12 -4.66 5.06 5.27
N ALA A 13 -5.24 4.71 6.41
CA ALA A 13 -5.61 5.68 7.43
C ALA A 13 -4.40 6.46 7.98
N ILE A 14 -3.26 5.79 8.19
CA ILE A 14 -2.03 6.45 8.64
C ILE A 14 -1.54 7.45 7.59
N LEU A 15 -1.52 7.06 6.31
CA LEU A 15 -1.05 7.94 5.23
C LEU A 15 -2.01 9.11 4.99
N GLU A 16 -3.32 8.92 5.10
CA GLU A 16 -4.31 10.00 5.00
C GLU A 16 -4.10 11.05 6.10
N ASN A 17 -3.80 10.63 7.33
CA ASN A 17 -3.48 11.55 8.43
C ASN A 17 -2.18 12.34 8.19
N ARG A 18 -1.26 11.81 7.38
CA ARG A 18 0.02 12.45 7.04
C ARG A 18 -0.04 13.27 5.75
N GLN A 19 -1.09 13.11 4.94
CA GLN A 19 -1.20 13.70 3.61
C GLN A 19 -1.19 15.24 3.61
N SER A 20 -1.70 15.88 4.68
CA SER A 20 -1.66 17.34 4.83
C SER A 20 -0.23 17.88 4.93
N GLY A 21 0.71 17.11 5.49
CA GLY A 21 2.13 17.45 5.58
C GLY A 21 2.95 17.02 4.36
N GLU A 22 2.47 16.05 3.59
CA GLU A 22 3.14 15.57 2.37
C GLU A 22 2.13 15.23 1.27
N PRO A 23 1.79 16.22 0.40
CA PRO A 23 0.80 16.04 -0.66
C PRO A 23 1.13 14.94 -1.67
N LYS A 24 2.42 14.60 -1.84
CA LYS A 24 2.83 13.53 -2.76
C LYS A 24 2.34 12.15 -2.31
N LEU A 25 1.98 11.97 -1.04
CA LEU A 25 1.37 10.73 -0.54
C LEU A 25 0.02 10.41 -1.20
N SER A 26 -0.67 11.40 -1.79
CA SER A 26 -1.95 11.22 -2.49
C SER A 26 -1.94 10.09 -3.54
N LEU A 27 -0.84 9.96 -4.30
CA LEU A 27 -0.68 8.91 -5.30
C LEU A 27 -0.55 7.52 -4.65
N ILE A 28 0.22 7.42 -3.56
CA ILE A 28 0.39 6.18 -2.80
C ILE A 28 -0.95 5.73 -2.20
N ILE A 29 -1.66 6.65 -1.55
CA ILE A 29 -2.98 6.40 -0.95
C ILE A 29 -3.95 5.89 -2.02
N SER A 30 -4.00 6.55 -3.19
CA SER A 30 -4.87 6.16 -4.30
C SER A 30 -4.58 4.74 -4.80
N ARG A 31 -3.30 4.38 -4.91
CA ARG A 31 -2.88 3.02 -5.30
C ARG A 31 -3.27 1.97 -4.27
N LEU A 32 -3.11 2.26 -2.97
CA LEU A 32 -3.52 1.35 -1.89
C LEU A 32 -5.04 1.14 -1.87
N LYS A 33 -5.83 2.22 -2.03
CA LYS A 33 -7.30 2.13 -2.13
C LYS A 33 -7.74 1.27 -3.30
N ARG A 34 -7.13 1.47 -4.47
CA ARG A 34 -7.38 0.65 -5.66
C ARG A 34 -7.02 -0.82 -5.44
N THR A 35 -5.88 -1.10 -4.81
CA THR A 35 -5.50 -2.49 -4.45
C THR A 35 -6.54 -3.13 -3.56
N ARG A 36 -7.04 -2.41 -2.55
CA ARG A 36 -8.09 -2.90 -1.65
C ARG A 36 -9.38 -3.24 -2.41
N GLU A 37 -9.81 -2.40 -3.34
CA GLU A 37 -10.99 -2.65 -4.19
C GLU A 37 -10.78 -3.92 -5.04
N LEU A 38 -9.63 -4.04 -5.69
CA LEU A 38 -9.32 -5.20 -6.55
C LEU A 38 -9.17 -6.52 -5.79
N LEU A 39 -8.79 -6.48 -4.51
CA LEU A 39 -8.80 -7.65 -3.62
C LEU A 39 -10.22 -8.15 -3.33
N LEU A 40 -11.20 -7.26 -3.27
CA LEU A 40 -12.61 -7.64 -3.10
C LEU A 40 -13.19 -8.25 -4.38
N ASP A 41 -12.73 -7.79 -5.54
CA ASP A 41 -13.14 -8.25 -6.87
C ASP A 41 -12.43 -9.54 -7.34
N ASN A 42 -11.57 -10.14 -6.51
CA ASN A 42 -10.74 -11.31 -6.85
C ASN A 42 -9.88 -11.15 -8.13
N ASN A 43 -9.47 -9.92 -8.48
CA ASN A 43 -8.71 -9.65 -9.70
C ASN A 43 -7.19 -9.62 -9.46
N GLN A 44 -6.60 -10.78 -9.16
CA GLN A 44 -5.21 -10.94 -8.70
C GLN A 44 -4.17 -10.20 -9.58
N ASN A 45 -4.24 -10.35 -10.91
CA ASN A 45 -3.30 -9.70 -11.83
C ASN A 45 -3.35 -8.17 -11.79
N LYS A 46 -4.53 -7.57 -11.62
CA LYS A 46 -4.66 -6.12 -11.48
C LYS A 46 -4.22 -5.66 -10.10
N THR A 47 -4.48 -6.47 -9.06
CA THR A 47 -4.06 -6.21 -7.67
C THR A 47 -2.55 -6.12 -7.53
N LEU A 48 -1.81 -7.03 -8.20
CA LEU A 48 -0.34 -6.99 -8.18
C LEU A 48 0.20 -5.70 -8.82
N LYS A 49 -0.34 -5.33 -9.99
CA LYS A 49 0.08 -4.11 -10.69
C LYS A 49 -0.22 -2.84 -9.90
N SER A 50 -1.29 -2.80 -9.11
CA SER A 50 -1.62 -1.60 -8.33
C SER A 50 -0.67 -1.38 -7.15
N ILE A 51 -0.15 -2.44 -6.52
CA ILE A 51 0.73 -2.35 -5.34
C ILE A 51 2.23 -2.32 -5.68
N TYR A 52 2.68 -2.84 -6.82
CA TYR A 52 4.10 -3.02 -7.11
C TYR A 52 4.94 -1.74 -7.01
N GLY A 53 5.98 -1.74 -6.17
CA GLY A 53 6.91 -0.62 -5.98
C GLY A 53 6.38 0.51 -5.08
N ILE A 54 5.31 0.28 -4.32
CA ILE A 54 4.73 1.26 -3.41
C ILE A 54 5.64 1.56 -2.21
N THR A 55 6.37 0.55 -1.71
CA THR A 55 7.35 0.77 -0.63
C THR A 55 8.46 1.70 -1.10
N ARG A 56 8.96 1.46 -2.32
CA ARG A 56 10.00 2.32 -2.92
C ARG A 56 9.49 3.72 -3.17
N ALA A 57 8.27 3.85 -3.73
CA ALA A 57 7.65 5.16 -3.96
C ALA A 57 7.46 5.96 -2.66
N TYR A 58 7.12 5.29 -1.55
CA TYR A 58 7.05 5.94 -0.24
C TYR A 58 8.41 6.50 0.20
N LEU A 59 9.45 5.67 0.11
CA LEU A 59 10.82 6.06 0.47
C LEU A 59 11.37 7.18 -0.44
N ASP A 60 11.01 7.20 -1.72
CA ASP A 60 11.40 8.28 -2.64
C ASP A 60 10.75 9.63 -2.27
N ILE A 61 9.61 9.61 -1.56
CA ILE A 61 8.94 10.82 -1.06
C ILE A 61 9.52 11.26 0.28
N THR A 62 9.59 10.35 1.25
CA THR A 62 9.89 10.70 2.65
C THR A 62 11.37 10.59 3.00
N SER A 63 12.12 9.76 2.28
CA SER A 63 13.49 9.35 2.63
C SER A 63 13.64 8.79 4.06
N ASP A 64 12.52 8.41 4.71
CA ASP A 64 12.52 7.89 6.08
C ASP A 64 12.44 6.36 6.07
N TYR A 65 13.63 5.74 6.11
CA TYR A 65 13.78 4.28 6.16
C TYR A 65 13.49 3.69 7.54
N ALA A 66 13.46 4.51 8.60
CA ALA A 66 13.19 4.06 9.96
C ALA A 66 11.69 4.06 10.28
N ASP A 67 10.87 4.69 9.43
CA ASP A 67 9.42 4.73 9.61
C ASP A 67 8.83 3.31 9.62
N PRO A 68 8.13 2.91 10.70
CA PRO A 68 7.48 1.60 10.79
C PRO A 68 6.56 1.26 9.61
N ILE A 69 5.99 2.29 8.95
CA ILE A 69 5.11 2.10 7.80
C ILE A 69 5.82 1.47 6.60
N VAL A 70 7.15 1.63 6.48
CA VAL A 70 7.96 1.00 5.42
C VAL A 70 7.85 -0.52 5.51
N THR A 71 7.89 -1.06 6.74
CA THR A 71 7.74 -2.50 6.98
C THR A 71 6.32 -2.98 6.67
N ASP A 72 5.30 -2.19 7.04
CA ASP A 72 3.90 -2.50 6.74
C ASP A 72 3.65 -2.51 5.22
N LEU A 73 4.15 -1.52 4.49
CA LEU A 73 4.05 -1.44 3.02
C LEU A 73 4.75 -2.62 2.33
N HIS A 74 5.97 -2.95 2.73
CA HIS A 74 6.73 -4.06 2.18
C HIS A 74 6.05 -5.41 2.43
N THR A 75 5.47 -5.58 3.63
CA THR A 75 4.72 -6.78 3.99
C THR A 75 3.48 -6.93 3.12
N ILE A 76 2.73 -5.85 2.88
CA ILE A 76 1.55 -5.85 2.01
C ILE A 76 1.95 -6.22 0.56
N GLU A 77 3.02 -5.64 0.03
CA GLU A 77 3.53 -5.98 -1.31
C GLU A 77 3.83 -7.47 -1.44
N LYS A 78 4.56 -8.04 -0.46
CA LYS A 78 4.90 -9.48 -0.46
C LYS A 78 3.67 -10.38 -0.37
N GLU A 79 2.72 -10.04 0.48
CA GLU A 79 1.49 -10.82 0.62
C GLU A 79 0.66 -10.82 -0.67
N ILE A 80 0.60 -9.68 -1.39
CA ILE A 80 -0.09 -9.61 -2.68
C ILE A 80 0.66 -10.33 -3.79
N ASP A 81 2.00 -10.26 -3.82
CA ASP A 81 2.82 -11.04 -4.75
C ASP A 81 2.58 -12.54 -4.58
N ALA A 82 2.50 -13.02 -3.34
CA ALA A 82 2.20 -14.42 -3.05
C ALA A 82 0.81 -14.87 -3.49
N LEU A 83 -0.18 -13.95 -3.58
CA LEU A 83 -1.52 -14.26 -4.10
C LEU A 83 -1.56 -14.38 -5.62
N SER A 84 -0.51 -13.98 -6.33
CA SER A 84 -0.43 -13.97 -7.79
C SER A 84 0.38 -15.15 -8.36
N LYS A 85 0.87 -16.04 -7.48
CA LYS A 85 1.61 -17.27 -7.79
C LYS A 85 0.72 -18.48 -7.56
#